data_AF-A0A965UQQ1-F1
#
_entry.id   AF-A0A965UQQ1-F1
#
_cell.length_a   1.000
_cell.length_b   1.000
_cell.length_c   1.000
_cell.angle_alpha   90.00
_cell.angle_beta   90.00
_cell.angle_gamma   90.00
#
_symmetry.space_group_name_H-M   'P 1'
#
loop_
_entity.id
_entity.type
_entity.pdbx_description
1 polymer ?
#
loop_
_entity_poly.entity_id
_entity_poly.type
_entity_poly.pdbx_seq_one_letter_code
_entity_poly.pdbx_strand_id
1 'polypeptide(L)'
;TSFIQKVLSDAAITGASFDDIVKQLLVSPAFNAMRARRIARTETVTSANGAAMIYANESGNLMEKVWIAVKDKRTRHDHKMVDGTRLPIETPFTLTNAKLGDIGMMQPGVRTQPNGLAVPAEEVVNCRCTVAFKAKRDRNGRIIRR
;
A
#
# COMPACT_ATOMS: atom_id res chain seq x y z
N THR A 1 14.27 25.90 4.81
CA THR A 1 12.90 26.44 4.85
C THR A 1 12.03 25.68 3.86
N SER A 2 10.88 25.15 4.27
CA SER A 2 10.01 24.39 3.35
C SER A 2 9.49 25.30 2.23
N PHE A 3 9.17 24.73 1.07
CA PHE A 3 8.60 25.50 -0.05
C PHE A 3 7.35 26.30 0.35
N ILE A 4 6.51 25.72 1.21
CA ILE A 4 5.33 26.38 1.77
C ILE A 4 5.74 27.62 2.58
N GLN A 5 6.71 27.46 3.49
CA GLN A 5 7.19 28.57 4.31
C GLN A 5 7.73 29.71 3.45
N LYS A 6 8.46 29.40 2.36
CA LYS A 6 8.94 30.41 1.42
C LYS A 6 7.78 31.19 0.78
N VAL A 7 6.80 30.49 0.20
CA VAL A 7 5.65 31.12 -0.46
C VAL A 7 4.86 32.00 0.51
N LEU A 8 4.66 31.54 1.75
CA LEU A 8 3.95 32.32 2.77
C LEU A 8 4.74 33.54 3.24
N SER A 9 6.05 33.42 3.39
CA SER A 9 6.92 34.55 3.73
C SER A 9 6.95 35.61 2.63
N ASP A 10 7.05 35.20 1.37
CA ASP A 10 7.03 36.11 0.21
C ASP A 10 5.66 36.83 0.12
N ALA A 11 4.56 36.12 0.36
CA ALA A 11 3.22 36.69 0.37
C ALA A 11 2.99 37.70 1.51
N ALA A 12 3.54 37.43 2.70
CA ALA A 12 3.46 38.34 3.85
C ALA A 12 4.17 39.67 3.60
N ILE A 13 5.26 39.66 2.81
CA ILE A 13 6.01 40.87 2.45
C ILE A 13 5.32 41.62 1.30
N THR A 14 4.80 40.89 0.32
CA THR A 14 4.26 41.47 -0.92
C THR A 14 2.79 41.88 -0.83
N GLY A 15 2.08 41.44 0.22
CA GLY A 15 0.63 41.64 0.33
C GLY A 15 -0.18 40.81 -0.68
N ALA A 16 0.38 39.71 -1.17
CA ALA A 16 -0.26 38.85 -2.16
C ALA A 16 -1.60 38.27 -1.64
N SER A 17 -2.57 38.14 -2.54
CA SER A 17 -3.88 37.57 -2.18
C SER A 17 -3.78 36.07 -1.90
N PHE A 18 -4.80 35.51 -1.25
CA PHE A 18 -4.88 34.06 -1.05
C PHE A 18 -4.91 33.30 -2.39
N ASP A 19 -5.52 33.86 -3.43
CA ASP A 19 -5.53 33.25 -4.77
C ASP A 19 -4.12 33.19 -5.37
N ASP A 20 -3.30 34.22 -5.18
CA ASP A 20 -1.91 34.24 -5.61
C ASP A 20 -1.06 33.22 -4.85
N ILE A 21 -1.25 33.12 -3.53
CA ILE A 21 -0.59 32.11 -2.69
C ILE A 21 -0.95 30.71 -3.19
N VAL A 22 -2.23 30.43 -3.40
CA VAL A 22 -2.70 29.13 -3.91
C VAL A 22 -2.09 28.85 -5.27
N LYS A 23 -2.10 29.81 -6.18
CA LYS A 23 -1.49 29.67 -7.51
C LYS A 23 0.00 29.33 -7.42
N GLN A 24 0.76 30.00 -6.57
CA GLN A 24 2.18 29.72 -6.34
C GLN A 24 2.41 28.35 -5.71
N LEU A 25 1.57 27.94 -4.75
CA LEU A 25 1.64 26.61 -4.15
C LEU A 25 1.39 25.51 -5.18
N LEU A 26 0.41 25.71 -6.08
CA LEU A 26 0.06 24.75 -7.12
C LEU A 26 1.13 24.57 -8.21
N VAL A 27 2.06 25.52 -8.37
CA VAL A 27 3.24 25.34 -9.24
C VAL A 27 4.14 24.21 -8.73
N SER A 28 4.16 23.98 -7.41
CA SER A 28 4.97 22.91 -6.86
C SER A 28 4.39 21.54 -7.16
N PRO A 29 5.22 20.57 -7.63
CA PRO A 29 4.82 19.18 -7.76
C PRO A 29 4.31 18.56 -6.44
N ALA A 30 4.56 19.21 -5.30
CA ALA A 30 4.05 18.79 -4.01
C ALA A 30 2.53 18.88 -3.87
N PHE A 31 1.87 19.74 -4.64
CA PHE A 31 0.44 20.01 -4.52
C PHE A 31 -0.37 19.64 -5.76
N ASN A 32 0.24 18.98 -6.75
CA ASN A 32 -0.46 18.59 -7.96
C ASN A 32 -1.39 17.37 -7.76
N ALA A 33 -2.40 17.26 -8.62
CA ALA A 33 -3.39 16.19 -8.57
C ALA A 33 -2.78 14.78 -8.67
N MET A 34 -1.64 14.64 -9.34
CA MET A 34 -0.95 13.35 -9.46
C MET A 34 -0.36 12.88 -8.14
N ARG A 35 0.23 13.79 -7.35
CA ARG A 35 0.71 13.49 -6.00
C ARG A 35 -0.44 13.22 -5.05
N ALA A 36 -1.52 14.02 -5.10
CA ALA A 36 -2.72 13.76 -4.31
C ALA A 36 -3.27 12.35 -4.58
N ARG A 37 -3.40 11.96 -5.85
CA ARG A 37 -3.82 10.61 -6.24
C ARG A 37 -2.87 9.51 -5.75
N ARG A 38 -1.55 9.76 -5.76
CA ARG A 38 -0.54 8.81 -5.25
C ARG A 38 -0.71 8.60 -3.75
N ILE A 39 -0.88 9.67 -2.99
CA ILE A 39 -1.11 9.62 -1.54
C ILE A 39 -2.40 8.88 -1.26
N ALA A 40 -3.52 9.32 -1.84
CA ALA A 40 -4.82 8.70 -1.64
C ALA A 40 -4.80 7.19 -1.90
N ARG A 41 -4.18 6.77 -3.02
CA ARG A 41 -4.03 5.34 -3.33
C ARG A 41 -3.18 4.60 -2.32
N THR A 42 -2.01 5.15 -1.98
CA THR A 42 -1.06 4.47 -1.09
C THR A 42 -1.70 4.26 0.29
N GLU A 43 -2.29 5.29 0.86
CA GLU A 43 -2.94 5.20 2.17
C GLU A 43 -4.16 4.27 2.13
N THR A 44 -5.02 4.39 1.12
CA THR A 44 -6.23 3.53 1.03
C THR A 44 -5.86 2.05 0.90
N VAL A 45 -4.87 1.70 0.08
CA VAL A 45 -4.44 0.32 -0.10
C VAL A 45 -3.79 -0.25 1.16
N THR A 46 -2.94 0.53 1.83
CA THR A 46 -2.36 0.15 3.13
C THR A 46 -3.45 -0.12 4.16
N SER A 47 -4.41 0.81 4.31
CA SER A 47 -5.48 0.70 5.31
C SER A 47 -6.44 -0.45 5.00
N ALA A 48 -6.93 -0.57 3.77
CA ALA A 48 -7.93 -1.58 3.40
C ALA A 48 -7.38 -3.00 3.55
N ASN A 49 -6.17 -3.26 3.06
CA ASN A 49 -5.56 -4.59 3.19
C ASN A 49 -5.13 -4.89 4.64
N GLY A 50 -4.67 -3.89 5.38
CA GLY A 50 -4.37 -4.04 6.82
C GLY A 50 -5.61 -4.42 7.62
N ALA A 51 -6.74 -3.72 7.41
CA ALA A 51 -8.01 -4.04 8.04
C ALA A 51 -8.51 -5.45 7.67
N ALA A 52 -8.35 -5.85 6.40
CA ALA A 52 -8.76 -7.17 5.95
C ALA A 52 -7.93 -8.29 6.61
N MET A 53 -6.61 -8.08 6.81
CA MET A 53 -5.76 -8.98 7.58
C MET A 53 -6.21 -9.13 9.04
N ILE A 54 -6.51 -8.01 9.71
CA ILE A 54 -7.02 -8.02 11.10
C ILE A 54 -8.32 -8.83 11.18
N TYR A 55 -9.29 -8.51 10.32
CA TYR A 55 -10.57 -9.21 10.30
C TYR A 55 -10.40 -10.71 10.05
N ALA A 56 -9.56 -11.10 9.10
CA ALA A 56 -9.32 -12.50 8.81
C ALA A 56 -8.69 -13.24 10.02
N ASN A 57 -7.79 -12.59 10.74
CA ASN A 57 -7.17 -13.14 11.94
C ASN A 57 -8.16 -13.29 13.11
N GLU A 58 -9.09 -12.35 13.26
CA GLU A 58 -10.11 -12.30 14.32
C GLU A 58 -11.38 -13.11 13.99
N SER A 59 -11.53 -13.58 12.76
CA SER A 59 -12.74 -14.27 12.29
C SER A 59 -13.07 -15.60 13.01
N GLY A 60 -12.15 -16.12 13.82
CA GLY A 60 -12.26 -17.45 14.45
C GLY A 60 -12.19 -18.62 13.47
N ASN A 61 -11.87 -18.36 12.20
CA ASN A 61 -11.70 -19.38 11.17
C ASN A 61 -10.22 -19.62 10.89
N LEU A 62 -9.87 -20.84 10.51
CA LEU A 62 -8.56 -21.13 9.96
C LEU A 62 -8.49 -20.61 8.51
N MET A 63 -7.86 -19.45 8.32
CA MET A 63 -7.82 -18.75 7.02
C MET A 63 -6.49 -18.94 6.29
N GLU A 64 -6.56 -18.97 4.97
CA GLU A 64 -5.46 -18.70 4.05
C GLU A 64 -5.64 -17.31 3.44
N LYS A 65 -4.53 -16.64 3.17
CA LYS A 65 -4.51 -15.38 2.42
C LYS A 65 -4.01 -15.60 1.01
N VAL A 66 -4.49 -14.77 0.09
CA VAL A 66 -4.19 -14.82 -1.33
C VAL A 66 -3.80 -13.44 -1.81
N TRP A 67 -2.66 -13.32 -2.48
CA TRP A 67 -2.28 -12.07 -3.12
C TRP A 67 -3.02 -11.92 -4.44
N ILE A 68 -3.71 -10.79 -4.65
CA ILE A 68 -4.44 -10.51 -5.90
C ILE A 68 -3.84 -9.26 -6.54
N ALA A 69 -3.08 -9.47 -7.61
CA ALA A 69 -2.45 -8.42 -8.38
C ALA A 69 -3.38 -7.87 -9.46
N VAL A 70 -3.28 -6.58 -9.76
CA VAL A 70 -3.97 -6.00 -10.91
C VAL A 70 -3.32 -6.49 -12.20
N LYS A 71 -4.11 -7.05 -13.11
CA LYS A 71 -3.63 -7.64 -14.37
C LYS A 71 -3.45 -6.59 -15.46
N ASP A 72 -2.54 -5.63 -15.23
CA ASP A 72 -2.19 -4.61 -16.21
C ASP A 72 -0.68 -4.40 -16.38
N LYS A 73 -0.29 -3.57 -17.34
CA LYS A 73 1.12 -3.28 -17.65
C LYS A 73 1.84 -2.51 -16.53
N ARG A 74 1.11 -1.85 -15.64
CA ARG A 74 1.66 -0.99 -14.58
C ARG A 74 1.92 -1.73 -13.28
N THR A 75 1.38 -2.93 -13.10
CA THR A 75 1.71 -3.78 -11.95
C THR A 75 3.13 -4.30 -12.10
N ARG A 76 3.90 -4.20 -11.00
CA ARG A 76 5.30 -4.60 -10.91
C ARG A 76 5.47 -6.08 -11.17
N HIS A 77 6.65 -6.47 -11.63
CA HIS A 77 6.90 -7.85 -12.05
C HIS A 77 6.79 -8.84 -10.88
N ASP A 78 7.48 -8.57 -9.77
CA ASP A 78 7.37 -9.30 -8.51
C ASP A 78 5.94 -9.38 -7.96
N HIS A 79 5.17 -8.28 -8.02
CA HIS A 79 3.75 -8.29 -7.62
C HIS A 79 2.91 -9.22 -8.49
N LYS A 80 3.24 -9.34 -9.78
CA LYS A 80 2.59 -10.30 -10.69
C LYS A 80 3.04 -11.73 -10.42
N MET A 81 4.32 -11.94 -10.11
CA MET A 81 4.85 -13.28 -9.82
C MET A 81 4.16 -13.91 -8.62
N VAL A 82 3.82 -13.11 -7.60
CA VAL A 82 3.11 -13.61 -6.42
C VAL A 82 1.58 -13.64 -6.59
N ASP A 83 1.02 -13.19 -7.71
CA ASP A 83 -0.43 -13.21 -7.98
C ASP A 83 -1.01 -14.62 -7.82
N GLY A 84 -2.11 -14.74 -7.09
CA GLY A 84 -2.78 -16.00 -6.82
C GLY A 84 -2.09 -16.90 -5.79
N THR A 85 -0.88 -16.57 -5.34
CA THR A 85 -0.17 -17.32 -4.29
C THR A 85 -1.03 -17.39 -3.04
N ARG A 86 -1.20 -18.59 -2.49
CA ARG A 86 -1.99 -18.86 -1.28
C ARG A 86 -1.10 -19.33 -0.17
N LEU A 87 -1.21 -18.69 1.00
CA LEU A 87 -0.38 -19.00 2.15
C LEU A 87 -1.23 -18.99 3.43
N PRO A 88 -0.81 -19.68 4.50
CA PRO A 88 -1.32 -19.41 5.84
C PRO A 88 -1.22 -17.91 6.16
N ILE A 89 -2.17 -17.38 6.93
CA ILE A 89 -2.26 -15.94 7.18
C ILE A 89 -0.97 -15.36 7.81
N GLU A 90 -0.31 -16.14 8.68
CA GLU A 90 0.94 -15.77 9.39
C GLU A 90 2.19 -15.83 8.51
N THR A 91 2.13 -16.47 7.35
CA THR A 91 3.29 -16.65 6.47
C THR A 91 3.40 -15.46 5.51
N PRO A 92 4.54 -14.75 5.44
CA PRO A 92 4.70 -13.65 4.49
C PRO A 92 4.76 -14.14 3.05
N PHE A 93 4.32 -13.30 2.13
CA PHE A 93 4.67 -13.41 0.72
C PHE A 93 6.12 -12.99 0.52
N THR A 94 6.87 -13.72 -0.30
CA THR A 94 8.22 -13.35 -0.71
C THR A 94 8.16 -12.70 -2.08
N LEU A 95 8.44 -11.40 -2.16
CA LEU A 95 8.55 -10.67 -3.41
C LEU A 95 10.02 -10.59 -3.80
N THR A 96 10.41 -11.24 -4.89
CA THR A 96 11.78 -11.18 -5.42
C THR A 96 11.94 -9.96 -6.31
N ASN A 97 12.33 -8.84 -5.71
CA ASN A 97 12.59 -7.60 -6.43
C ASN A 97 13.99 -7.67 -7.09
N ALA A 98 14.06 -7.37 -8.39
CA ALA A 98 15.30 -7.50 -9.18
C ALA A 98 16.46 -6.62 -8.69
N LYS A 99 16.20 -5.53 -7.96
CA LYS A 99 17.21 -4.58 -7.46
C LYS A 99 17.48 -4.72 -5.97
N LEU A 100 16.45 -5.09 -5.20
CA LEU A 100 16.48 -5.05 -3.74
C LEU A 100 16.53 -6.44 -3.10
N GLY A 101 16.42 -7.50 -3.90
CA GLY A 101 16.37 -8.88 -3.42
C GLY A 101 14.98 -9.26 -2.90
N ASP A 102 14.94 -10.26 -2.04
CA ASP A 102 13.70 -10.79 -1.48
C ASP A 102 13.15 -9.88 -0.38
N ILE A 103 11.87 -9.52 -0.52
CA ILE A 103 11.14 -8.64 0.40
C ILE A 103 9.95 -9.41 0.96
N GLY A 104 9.87 -9.51 2.29
CA GLY A 104 8.77 -10.18 2.97
C GLY A 104 7.59 -9.23 3.19
N MET A 105 6.43 -9.52 2.61
CA MET A 105 5.21 -8.72 2.82
C MET A 105 4.06 -9.58 3.35
N MET A 106 3.40 -9.13 4.41
CA MET A 106 2.22 -9.81 4.94
C MET A 106 0.97 -9.59 4.08
N GLN A 107 0.87 -8.43 3.42
CA GLN A 107 -0.20 -8.03 2.52
C GLN A 107 0.27 -6.85 1.65
N PRO A 108 -0.41 -6.55 0.53
CA PRO A 108 -0.10 -5.35 -0.25
C PRO A 108 -0.27 -4.07 0.57
N GLY A 109 0.69 -3.16 0.45
CA GLY A 109 0.66 -1.87 1.15
C GLY A 109 1.20 -1.90 2.58
N VAL A 110 1.65 -3.05 3.11
CA VAL A 110 2.30 -3.10 4.43
C VAL A 110 3.61 -2.31 4.41
N ARG A 111 3.90 -1.59 5.50
CA ARG A 111 5.07 -0.69 5.62
C ARG A 111 6.26 -1.32 6.32
N THR A 112 6.04 -2.42 7.02
CA THR A 112 7.06 -3.13 7.79
C THR A 112 7.04 -4.59 7.42
N GLN A 113 8.22 -5.14 7.17
CA GLN A 113 8.45 -6.54 6.90
C GLN A 113 8.34 -7.35 8.22
N PRO A 114 8.09 -8.67 8.16
CA PRO A 114 8.06 -9.52 9.35
C PRO A 114 9.36 -9.51 10.17
N ASN A 115 10.50 -9.27 9.52
CA ASN A 115 11.81 -9.15 10.16
C ASN A 115 12.07 -7.77 10.82
N GLY A 116 11.07 -6.87 10.83
CA GLY A 116 11.16 -5.54 11.43
C GLY A 116 11.74 -4.45 10.51
N LEU A 117 12.27 -4.80 9.33
CA LEU A 117 12.75 -3.81 8.37
C LEU A 117 11.58 -3.07 7.70
N ALA A 118 11.81 -1.84 7.25
CA ALA A 118 10.84 -1.15 6.41
C ALA A 118 10.67 -1.88 5.08
N VAL A 119 9.43 -1.91 4.57
CA VAL A 119 9.20 -2.30 3.17
C VAL A 119 9.63 -1.14 2.29
N PRO A 120 10.46 -1.38 1.26
CA PRO A 120 10.88 -0.32 0.34
C PRO A 120 9.69 0.41 -0.29
N ALA A 121 9.80 1.74 -0.41
CA ALA A 121 8.76 2.56 -1.02
C ALA A 121 8.43 2.14 -2.46
N GLU A 122 9.40 1.54 -3.17
CA GLU A 122 9.21 0.97 -4.51
C GLU A 122 8.11 -0.08 -4.51
N GLU A 123 7.91 -0.87 -3.46
CA GLU A 123 6.88 -1.91 -3.36
C GLU A 123 5.49 -1.38 -2.96
N VAL A 124 5.46 -0.31 -2.18
CA VAL A 124 4.25 0.16 -1.49
C VAL A 124 3.56 1.29 -2.24
N VAL A 125 4.32 2.29 -2.68
CA VAL A 125 3.77 3.53 -3.20
C VAL A 125 3.02 3.27 -4.50
N ASN A 126 1.80 3.82 -4.63
CA ASN A 126 0.96 3.65 -5.82
C ASN A 126 0.58 2.18 -6.13
N CYS A 127 0.77 1.26 -5.19
CA CYS A 127 0.30 -0.13 -5.30
C CYS A 127 -1.23 -0.16 -5.49
N ARG A 128 -1.73 -1.19 -6.20
CA ARG A 128 -3.16 -1.40 -6.48
C ARG A 128 -3.62 -2.83 -6.19
N CYS A 129 -2.72 -3.67 -5.69
CA CYS A 129 -3.00 -5.05 -5.35
C CYS A 129 -3.87 -5.11 -4.09
N THR A 130 -4.58 -6.22 -3.92
CA THR A 130 -5.39 -6.51 -2.73
C THR A 130 -5.03 -7.87 -2.16
N VAL A 131 -5.25 -8.07 -0.86
CA VAL A 131 -5.25 -9.40 -0.26
C VAL A 131 -6.68 -9.90 -0.18
N ALA A 132 -6.87 -11.17 -0.49
CA ALA A 132 -8.13 -11.89 -0.31
C ALA A 132 -7.93 -13.05 0.67
N PHE A 133 -9.02 -13.57 1.24
CA PHE A 133 -8.94 -14.65 2.21
C PHE A 133 -9.87 -15.80 1.86
N LYS A 134 -9.44 -17.01 2.20
CA LYS A 134 -10.22 -18.24 2.02
C LYS A 134 -10.16 -19.06 3.29
N ALA A 135 -11.32 -19.40 3.85
CA ALA A 135 -11.40 -20.32 4.97
C ALA A 135 -11.03 -21.75 4.52
N LYS A 136 -10.16 -22.42 5.30
CA LYS A 136 -9.86 -23.84 5.11
C LYS A 136 -11.10 -24.68 5.41
N ARG A 137 -11.24 -25.78 4.69
CA ARG A 137 -12.35 -26.72 4.84
C ARG A 137 -11.84 -28.11 5.15
N ASP A 138 -12.58 -28.83 5.98
CA ASP A 138 -12.32 -30.24 6.28
C ASP A 138 -12.71 -31.14 5.09
N ARG A 139 -12.50 -32.46 5.23
CA ARG A 139 -12.87 -33.46 4.21
C ARG A 139 -14.36 -33.43 3.85
N ASN A 140 -15.22 -32.96 4.74
CA ASN A 140 -16.67 -32.86 4.54
C ASN A 140 -17.10 -31.48 4.00
N GLY A 141 -16.14 -30.61 3.68
CA GLY A 141 -16.40 -29.28 3.15
C GLY A 141 -16.80 -28.24 4.21
N ARG A 142 -16.74 -28.55 5.51
CA ARG A 142 -17.07 -27.60 6.59
C ARG A 142 -15.90 -26.69 6.88
N ILE A 143 -16.17 -25.43 7.24
CA ILE A 143 -15.13 -24.47 7.62
C ILE A 143 -14.45 -24.93 8.91
N ILE A 144 -13.12 -24.94 8.90
CA ILE A 144 -12.30 -25.23 10.08
C ILE A 144 -12.19 -23.97 10.93
N ARG A 145 -12.50 -24.07 12.22
CA ARG A 145 -12.36 -23.00 13.22
C ARG A 145 -10.97 -23.08 13.88
N ARG A 146 -10.47 -21.94 14.35
CA ARG A 146 -9.26 -21.86 15.19
C ARG A 146 -9.60 -22.18 16.64
#